data_AF-X1FU59-F1
#
_entry.id   AF-X1FU59-F1
#
_cell.length_a   1.000
_cell.length_b   1.000
_cell.length_c   1.000
_cell.angle_alpha   90.00
_cell.angle_beta   90.00
_cell.angle_gamma   90.00
#
_symmetry.space_group_name_H-M   'P 1'
#
loop_
_entity.id
_entity.type
_entity.pdbx_description
1 polymer ?
#
loop_
_entity_poly.entity_id
_entity_poly.type
_entity_poly.pdbx_seq_one_letter_code
_entity_poly.pdbx_strand_id
1 'polypeptide(L)'
;QTIVDPLLALNMVPSANASFLNLEKTRSEDIIIDCDKIEDINDILHQCPHAALGIKYISIKDFVNSIITQMHKKNYDVDRLKKINRELIKTIQTHLSNEITFDKILIRSMSDIENKHPQKSDIEHDFVNFRSFVPSLFFIMENQVNEGQITAIAIDSEKCNACKACMETKNKNMILSVDQNQSTLENLHLRKEIFDIIPITNSLKDCPDPLLDTLSNSIMSGGKNLHPGNSENLILHEFNASLCHYSNQVSHDIKTMISDKINALEDHIKLSLSKNLLDNSK
;
A
#
# COMPACT_ATOMS: atom_id res chain seq x y z
N GLN A 1 -25.87 10.91 -40.08
CA GLN A 1 -25.26 11.98 -39.24
C GLN A 1 -24.36 11.29 -38.25
N THR A 2 -23.05 11.50 -38.38
CA THR A 2 -22.05 10.95 -37.46
C THR A 2 -22.06 11.82 -36.22
N ILE A 3 -22.54 11.28 -35.09
CA ILE A 3 -22.47 11.99 -33.81
C ILE A 3 -20.99 12.06 -33.45
N VAL A 4 -20.41 13.26 -33.53
CA VAL A 4 -19.04 13.51 -33.07
C VAL A 4 -19.02 13.27 -31.57
N ASP A 5 -18.03 12.51 -31.10
CA ASP A 5 -17.83 12.26 -29.67
C ASP A 5 -17.83 13.61 -28.91
N PRO A 6 -18.76 13.81 -27.96
CA PRO A 6 -18.91 15.08 -27.25
C PRO A 6 -17.64 15.48 -26.49
N LEU A 7 -16.75 14.55 -26.14
CA LEU A 7 -15.46 14.86 -25.52
C LEU A 7 -14.49 15.52 -26.51
N LEU A 8 -14.44 15.01 -27.75
CA LEU A 8 -13.67 15.60 -28.84
C LEU A 8 -14.24 16.95 -29.29
N ALA A 9 -15.57 17.09 -29.30
CA ALA A 9 -16.22 18.35 -29.64
C ALA A 9 -15.96 19.46 -28.61
N LEU A 10 -15.71 19.09 -27.34
CA LEU A 10 -15.43 20.02 -26.24
C LEU A 10 -13.93 20.15 -25.90
N ASN A 11 -13.04 19.49 -26.66
CA ASN A 11 -11.61 19.38 -26.33
C ASN A 11 -11.35 18.93 -24.88
N MET A 12 -12.23 18.09 -24.34
CA MET A 12 -12.08 17.55 -22.98
C MET A 12 -11.24 16.29 -23.05
N VAL A 13 -10.09 16.32 -22.37
CA VAL A 13 -9.22 15.15 -22.20
C VAL A 13 -9.37 14.65 -20.77
N PRO A 14 -9.60 13.35 -20.53
CA PRO A 14 -9.65 12.81 -19.18
C PRO A 14 -8.35 13.09 -18.41
N SER A 15 -8.48 13.58 -17.18
CA SER A 15 -7.37 14.07 -16.35
C SER A 15 -6.38 12.98 -15.90
N ALA A 16 -6.74 11.70 -16.01
CA ALA A 16 -5.95 10.55 -15.53
C ALA A 16 -5.28 9.74 -16.65
N ASN A 17 -5.16 10.27 -17.87
CA ASN A 17 -4.56 9.54 -18.99
C ASN A 17 -3.09 9.14 -18.76
N ALA A 18 -2.39 9.85 -17.87
CA ALA A 18 -1.03 9.52 -17.47
C ALA A 18 -0.91 8.17 -16.75
N SER A 19 -2.00 7.64 -16.17
CA SER A 19 -1.99 6.29 -15.57
C SER A 19 -1.77 5.17 -16.58
N PHE A 20 -1.97 5.43 -17.89
CA PHE A 20 -1.77 4.45 -18.96
C PHE A 20 -0.42 4.62 -19.68
N LEU A 21 0.42 5.52 -19.19
CA LEU A 21 1.69 5.85 -19.79
C LEU A 21 2.77 4.91 -19.23
N ASN A 22 3.35 4.09 -20.10
CA ASN A 22 4.48 3.22 -19.75
C ASN A 22 5.82 3.91 -20.11
N LEU A 23 6.64 4.17 -19.09
CA LEU A 23 7.96 4.78 -19.13
C LEU A 23 9.12 3.76 -19.05
N GLU A 24 8.84 2.46 -19.00
CA GLU A 24 9.89 1.43 -18.97
C GLU A 24 10.79 1.53 -20.21
N LYS A 25 10.18 1.87 -21.35
CA LYS A 25 10.86 2.01 -22.63
C LYS A 25 11.73 3.28 -22.75
N THR A 26 11.66 4.20 -21.79
CA THR A 26 12.39 5.48 -21.85
C THR A 26 13.67 5.48 -21.03
N ARG A 27 14.02 4.38 -20.37
CA ARG A 27 15.18 4.27 -19.47
C ARG A 27 16.01 3.03 -19.77
N SER A 28 17.31 3.08 -19.43
CA SER A 28 18.25 1.96 -19.54
C SER A 28 18.53 1.26 -18.21
N GLU A 29 18.12 1.88 -17.11
CA GLU A 29 18.32 1.39 -15.75
C GLU A 29 16.99 1.30 -15.04
N ASP A 30 16.86 0.31 -14.17
CA ASP A 30 15.79 0.20 -13.19
C ASP A 30 16.30 0.60 -11.81
N ILE A 31 15.38 1.06 -10.98
CA ILE A 31 15.64 1.33 -9.58
C ILE A 31 15.08 0.17 -8.77
N ILE A 32 15.90 -0.39 -7.88
CA ILE A 32 15.47 -1.40 -6.90
C ILE A 32 15.74 -0.90 -5.49
N ILE A 33 14.96 -1.39 -4.54
CA ILE A 33 15.14 -1.12 -3.11
C ILE A 33 15.96 -2.26 -2.52
N ASP A 34 16.83 -1.95 -1.57
CA ASP A 34 17.57 -2.86 -0.71
C ASP A 34 17.02 -2.72 0.72
N CYS A 35 16.26 -3.74 1.14
CA CYS A 35 15.48 -3.71 2.36
C CYS A 35 16.33 -3.79 3.63
N ASP A 36 17.53 -4.36 3.52
CA ASP A 36 18.42 -4.54 4.66
C ASP A 36 19.16 -3.24 5.04
N LYS A 37 19.06 -2.20 4.21
CA LYS A 37 19.75 -0.90 4.38
C LYS A 37 18.81 0.27 4.64
N ILE A 38 17.58 -0.02 5.03
CA ILE A 38 16.54 0.99 5.21
C ILE A 38 16.65 1.60 6.60
N GLU A 39 16.93 2.90 6.64
CA GLU A 39 17.00 3.69 7.88
C GLU A 39 15.80 4.62 8.02
N ASP A 40 15.37 5.28 6.93
CA ASP A 40 14.16 6.10 6.85
C ASP A 40 13.58 6.06 5.42
N ILE A 41 12.27 5.88 5.30
CA ILE A 41 11.56 5.68 4.02
C ILE A 41 10.74 6.91 3.65
N ASN A 42 10.46 7.82 4.59
CA ASN A 42 9.52 8.92 4.33
C ASN A 42 10.15 9.91 3.33
N ASP A 43 11.44 10.21 3.51
CA ASP A 43 12.19 11.13 2.64
C ASP A 43 12.23 10.71 1.16
N ILE A 44 12.15 9.42 0.83
CA ILE A 44 12.29 8.96 -0.56
C ILE A 44 11.04 9.20 -1.42
N LEU A 45 9.85 9.27 -0.80
CA LEU A 45 8.61 9.58 -1.51
C LEU A 45 8.55 11.03 -1.96
N HIS A 46 8.97 11.94 -1.08
CA HIS A 46 9.05 13.39 -1.34
C HIS A 46 10.09 13.78 -2.41
N GLN A 47 10.86 12.82 -2.92
CA GLN A 47 11.82 13.05 -3.99
C GLN A 47 11.40 12.40 -5.31
N CYS A 48 10.23 11.75 -5.38
CA CYS A 48 9.76 11.10 -6.59
C CYS A 48 8.86 12.03 -7.41
N PRO A 49 9.36 12.70 -8.47
CA PRO A 49 8.54 13.61 -9.27
C PRO A 49 7.44 12.90 -10.08
N HIS A 50 7.43 11.56 -10.16
CA HIS A 50 6.49 10.80 -10.99
C HIS A 50 5.54 9.90 -10.19
N ALA A 51 5.51 10.03 -8.86
CA ALA A 51 4.69 9.17 -7.98
C ALA A 51 4.86 7.66 -8.29
N ALA A 52 6.08 7.26 -8.65
CA ALA A 52 6.40 5.88 -9.01
C ALA A 52 6.77 5.02 -7.80
N LEU A 53 7.04 5.64 -6.65
CA LEU A 53 7.25 4.98 -5.37
C LEU A 53 5.92 5.00 -4.61
N GLY A 54 5.52 3.85 -4.06
CA GLY A 54 4.36 3.74 -3.20
C GLY A 54 4.73 3.12 -1.85
N ILE A 55 4.12 3.62 -0.78
CA ILE A 55 4.25 3.08 0.58
C ILE A 55 2.88 2.76 1.15
N LYS A 56 2.78 1.63 1.86
CA LYS A 56 1.57 1.22 2.59
C LYS A 56 1.92 0.72 3.99
N TYR A 57 1.16 1.20 4.98
CA TYR A 57 1.19 0.67 6.34
C TYR A 57 0.12 -0.40 6.52
N ILE A 58 0.57 -1.61 6.82
CA ILE A 58 -0.25 -2.82 6.76
C ILE A 58 -0.10 -3.61 8.06
N SER A 59 -1.22 -4.01 8.66
CA SER A 59 -1.22 -4.94 9.78
C SER A 59 -0.81 -6.33 9.31
N ILE A 60 -0.04 -7.08 10.12
CA ILE A 60 0.36 -8.46 9.80
C ILE A 60 -0.87 -9.32 9.44
N LYS A 61 -1.98 -9.12 10.15
CA LYS A 61 -3.23 -9.83 9.91
C LYS A 61 -3.76 -9.58 8.50
N ASP A 62 -3.85 -8.32 8.09
CA ASP A 62 -4.44 -7.98 6.79
C ASP A 62 -3.49 -8.33 5.65
N PHE A 63 -2.18 -8.24 5.88
CA PHE A 63 -1.18 -8.79 4.97
C PHE A 63 -1.44 -10.28 4.69
N VAL A 64 -1.37 -11.13 5.73
CA VAL A 64 -1.51 -12.58 5.57
C VAL A 64 -2.87 -12.95 4.97
N ASN A 65 -3.96 -12.31 5.43
CA ASN A 65 -5.31 -12.54 4.90
C ASN A 65 -5.44 -12.19 3.42
N SER A 66 -4.84 -11.07 3.00
CA SER A 66 -4.92 -10.60 1.61
C SER A 66 -4.16 -11.52 0.68
N ILE A 67 -2.98 -11.98 1.09
CA ILE A 67 -2.20 -12.97 0.34
C ILE A 67 -2.99 -14.28 0.19
N ILE A 68 -3.50 -14.85 1.29
CA ILE A 68 -4.29 -16.10 1.23
C ILE A 68 -5.53 -15.95 0.33
N THR A 69 -6.20 -14.80 0.39
CA THR A 69 -7.38 -14.51 -0.45
C THR A 69 -7.01 -14.46 -1.93
N GLN A 70 -5.86 -13.89 -2.28
CA GLN A 70 -5.43 -13.83 -3.68
C GLN A 70 -4.88 -15.16 -4.18
N MET A 71 -4.18 -15.92 -3.35
CA MET A 71 -3.81 -17.29 -3.65
C MET A 71 -5.05 -18.12 -4.00
N HIS A 72 -6.12 -18.01 -3.21
CA HIS A 72 -7.39 -18.67 -3.51
C HIS A 72 -7.99 -18.23 -4.85
N LYS A 73 -7.94 -16.92 -5.18
CA LYS A 73 -8.39 -16.39 -6.48
C LYS A 73 -7.54 -16.90 -7.66
N LYS A 74 -6.25 -17.17 -7.43
CA LYS A 74 -5.32 -17.77 -8.42
C LYS A 74 -5.35 -19.31 -8.41
N ASN A 75 -6.39 -19.93 -7.84
CA ASN A 75 -6.62 -21.39 -7.81
C ASN A 75 -5.59 -22.21 -7.02
N TYR A 76 -4.89 -21.62 -6.06
CA TYR A 76 -4.11 -22.38 -5.08
C TYR A 76 -5.04 -23.02 -4.05
N ASP A 77 -4.72 -24.24 -3.60
CA ASP A 77 -5.34 -24.82 -2.41
C ASP A 77 -4.79 -24.11 -1.17
N VAL A 78 -5.68 -23.43 -0.45
CA VAL A 78 -5.33 -22.61 0.73
C VAL A 78 -6.12 -23.02 1.98
N ASP A 79 -6.86 -24.12 1.94
CA ASP A 79 -7.77 -24.46 3.05
C ASP A 79 -7.04 -24.80 4.34
N ARG A 80 -5.84 -25.37 4.25
CA ARG A 80 -4.92 -25.54 5.39
C ARG A 80 -4.32 -24.21 5.83
N LEU A 81 -3.86 -23.36 4.90
CA LEU A 81 -3.37 -22.01 5.21
C LEU A 81 -4.41 -21.19 5.98
N LYS A 82 -5.70 -21.24 5.59
CA LYS A 82 -6.80 -20.58 6.32
C LYS A 82 -6.93 -21.06 7.77
N LYS A 83 -6.69 -22.35 8.03
CA LYS A 83 -6.77 -22.94 9.38
C LYS A 83 -5.59 -22.54 10.26
N ILE A 84 -4.38 -22.52 9.71
CA ILE A 84 -3.15 -22.19 10.44
C ILE A 84 -2.83 -20.69 10.45
N ASN A 85 -3.58 -19.87 9.73
CA ASN A 85 -3.37 -18.43 9.63
C ASN A 85 -3.26 -17.72 10.99
N ARG A 86 -4.12 -18.06 11.96
CA ARG A 86 -4.05 -17.48 13.31
C ARG A 86 -2.74 -17.82 14.02
N GLU A 87 -2.18 -19.01 13.77
CA GLU A 87 -0.90 -19.46 14.31
C GLU A 87 0.26 -18.76 13.61
N LEU A 88 0.17 -18.59 12.28
CA LEU A 88 1.14 -17.83 11.50
C LEU A 88 1.23 -16.38 11.99
N ILE A 89 0.10 -15.68 12.12
CA ILE A 89 0.07 -14.30 12.63
C ILE A 89 0.70 -14.20 14.01
N LYS A 90 0.36 -15.11 14.94
CA LYS A 90 0.92 -15.14 16.29
C LYS A 90 2.43 -15.37 16.28
N THR A 91 2.90 -16.33 15.48
CA THR A 91 4.34 -16.65 15.41
C THR A 91 5.14 -15.52 14.76
N ILE A 92 4.57 -14.80 13.78
CA ILE A 92 5.18 -13.59 13.23
C ILE A 92 5.30 -12.54 14.34
N GLN A 93 4.21 -12.28 15.07
CA GLN A 93 4.19 -11.31 16.16
C GLN A 93 5.22 -11.60 17.26
N THR A 94 5.49 -12.88 17.58
CA THR A 94 6.50 -13.24 18.57
C THR A 94 7.94 -12.99 18.11
N HIS A 95 8.19 -12.95 16.80
CA HIS A 95 9.53 -12.76 16.24
C HIS A 95 9.86 -11.30 15.90
N LEU A 96 8.87 -10.39 15.95
CA LEU A 96 9.04 -8.96 15.68
C LEU A 96 10.09 -8.28 16.58
N SER A 97 10.39 -8.81 17.75
CA SER A 97 11.35 -8.19 18.68
C SER A 97 12.82 -8.50 18.37
N ASN A 98 13.11 -9.45 17.46
CA ASN A 98 14.44 -10.05 17.33
C ASN A 98 15.15 -9.76 16.00
N GLU A 99 14.46 -9.27 14.97
CA GLU A 99 14.99 -9.13 13.61
C GLU A 99 14.47 -7.86 12.92
N ILE A 100 15.23 -7.29 11.97
CA ILE A 100 14.87 -6.03 11.28
C ILE A 100 14.07 -6.30 10.00
N THR A 101 14.38 -7.39 9.27
CA THR A 101 13.78 -7.71 7.97
C THR A 101 12.61 -8.69 8.12
N PHE A 102 11.40 -8.30 7.71
CA PHE A 102 10.20 -9.14 7.83
C PHE A 102 10.28 -10.46 7.05
N ASP A 103 11.02 -10.51 5.93
CA ASP A 103 11.20 -11.73 5.14
C ASP A 103 11.86 -12.85 5.97
N LYS A 104 12.84 -12.49 6.82
CA LYS A 104 13.52 -13.43 7.72
C LYS A 104 12.57 -13.89 8.82
N ILE A 105 11.79 -12.96 9.39
CA ILE A 105 10.72 -13.26 10.36
C ILE A 105 9.71 -14.23 9.77
N LEU A 106 9.22 -13.97 8.56
CA LEU A 106 8.21 -14.79 7.89
C LEU A 106 8.71 -16.21 7.64
N ILE A 107 9.93 -16.36 7.12
CA ILE A 107 10.57 -17.67 6.90
C ILE A 107 10.72 -18.42 8.22
N ARG A 108 11.21 -17.76 9.26
CA ARG A 108 11.38 -18.34 10.59
C ARG A 108 10.05 -18.78 11.20
N SER A 109 9.02 -17.94 11.10
CA SER A 109 7.67 -18.25 11.58
C SER A 109 7.08 -19.46 10.88
N MET A 110 7.26 -19.59 9.55
CA MET A 110 6.83 -20.76 8.80
C MET A 110 7.54 -22.02 9.27
N SER A 111 8.87 -21.98 9.40
CA SER A 111 9.65 -23.12 9.89
C SER A 111 9.31 -23.55 11.31
N ASP A 112 8.98 -22.62 12.20
CA ASP A 112 8.52 -22.95 13.55
C ASP A 112 7.17 -23.69 13.55
N ILE A 113 6.28 -23.36 12.61
CA ILE A 113 4.98 -24.02 12.46
C ILE A 113 5.15 -25.39 11.79
N GLU A 114 5.95 -25.48 10.72
CA GLU A 114 6.30 -26.73 10.03
C GLU A 114 6.80 -27.79 11.02
N ASN A 115 7.66 -27.39 11.97
CA ASN A 115 8.26 -28.30 12.94
C ASN A 115 7.33 -28.74 14.09
N LYS A 116 6.23 -28.00 14.34
CA LYS A 116 5.27 -28.31 15.42
C LYS A 116 4.06 -29.10 14.92
N HIS A 117 3.81 -29.11 13.62
CA HIS A 117 2.58 -29.64 13.07
C HIS A 117 2.69 -31.14 12.70
N PRO A 118 1.68 -31.98 13.06
CA PRO A 118 1.70 -33.41 12.75
C PRO A 118 1.62 -33.76 11.25
N GLN A 119 1.21 -32.80 10.39
CA GLN A 119 1.15 -32.93 8.93
C GLN A 119 2.23 -32.07 8.26
N LYS A 120 3.49 -32.30 8.65
CA LYS A 120 4.62 -31.46 8.24
C LYS A 120 4.77 -31.30 6.73
N SER A 121 4.71 -32.39 5.96
CA SER A 121 4.90 -32.36 4.50
C SER A 121 3.87 -31.50 3.76
N ASP A 122 2.61 -31.56 4.20
CA ASP A 122 1.51 -30.83 3.57
C ASP A 122 1.61 -29.32 3.85
N ILE A 123 2.03 -28.97 5.07
CA ILE A 123 2.22 -27.58 5.50
C ILE A 123 3.48 -26.97 4.87
N GLU A 124 4.55 -27.74 4.75
CA GLU A 124 5.75 -27.34 4.00
C GLU A 124 5.38 -27.00 2.54
N HIS A 125 4.61 -27.86 1.87
CA HIS A 125 4.14 -27.59 0.51
C HIS A 125 3.30 -26.31 0.42
N ASP A 126 2.37 -26.11 1.35
CA ASP A 126 1.54 -24.90 1.38
C ASP A 126 2.38 -23.63 1.64
N PHE A 127 3.40 -23.70 2.50
CA PHE A 127 4.32 -22.58 2.74
C PHE A 127 5.31 -22.34 1.62
N VAL A 128 5.67 -23.36 0.83
CA VAL A 128 6.42 -23.16 -0.43
C VAL A 128 5.58 -22.36 -1.41
N ASN A 129 4.29 -22.73 -1.57
CA ASN A 129 3.37 -21.97 -2.43
C ASN A 129 3.19 -20.53 -1.91
N PHE A 130 3.01 -20.35 -0.60
CA PHE A 130 2.91 -19.03 0.01
C PHE A 130 4.16 -18.18 -0.27
N ARG A 131 5.37 -18.73 -0.08
CA ARG A 131 6.64 -18.04 -0.35
C ARG A 131 6.82 -17.70 -1.83
N SER A 132 6.42 -18.60 -2.73
CA SER A 132 6.47 -18.33 -4.17
C SER A 132 5.52 -17.20 -4.60
N PHE A 133 4.42 -17.02 -3.85
CA PHE A 133 3.44 -15.97 -4.09
C PHE A 133 3.86 -14.62 -3.50
N VAL A 134 4.75 -14.65 -2.51
CA VAL A 134 5.26 -13.49 -1.76
C VAL A 134 6.74 -13.32 -2.14
N PRO A 135 7.05 -12.79 -3.33
CA PRO A 135 8.42 -12.51 -3.73
C PRO A 135 8.99 -11.48 -2.76
N SER A 136 10.14 -11.78 -2.16
CA SER A 136 10.92 -10.93 -1.23
C SER A 136 10.27 -9.58 -0.95
N LEU A 137 9.29 -9.56 -0.05
CA LEU A 137 8.46 -8.37 0.12
C LEU A 137 9.19 -7.37 1.03
N PHE A 138 9.23 -6.13 0.56
CA PHE A 138 9.96 -5.03 1.18
C PHE A 138 9.18 -4.50 2.37
N PHE A 139 9.38 -5.17 3.48
CA PHE A 139 8.64 -4.95 4.70
C PHE A 139 9.60 -4.52 5.79
N ILE A 140 9.56 -3.24 6.13
CA ILE A 140 10.33 -2.67 7.23
C ILE A 140 9.43 -2.60 8.46
N MET A 141 9.99 -2.98 9.60
CA MET A 141 9.36 -2.76 10.90
C MET A 141 9.88 -1.45 11.46
N GLU A 142 8.99 -0.47 11.63
CA GLU A 142 9.33 0.72 12.40
C GLU A 142 9.25 0.38 13.89
N ASN A 143 10.40 0.42 14.56
CA ASN A 143 10.55 0.01 15.96
C ASN A 143 9.89 0.92 16.99
N GLN A 144 9.13 1.97 16.62
CA GLN A 144 8.78 3.01 17.60
C GLN A 144 7.34 3.51 17.65
N VAL A 145 6.46 3.21 16.68
CA VAL A 145 5.13 3.85 16.69
C VAL A 145 3.95 2.87 16.63
N ASN A 146 4.10 1.69 16.00
CA ASN A 146 2.98 0.76 15.85
C ASN A 146 3.40 -0.71 15.99
N GLU A 147 3.33 -1.27 17.21
CA GLU A 147 3.56 -2.70 17.44
C GLU A 147 2.62 -3.55 16.55
N GLY A 148 3.19 -4.34 15.63
CA GLY A 148 2.45 -5.29 14.80
C GLY A 148 2.08 -4.81 13.39
N GLN A 149 2.68 -3.72 12.91
CA GLN A 149 2.53 -3.24 11.55
C GLN A 149 3.79 -3.46 10.71
N ILE A 150 3.57 -3.49 9.40
CA ILE A 150 4.58 -3.71 8.39
C ILE A 150 4.45 -2.61 7.34
N THR A 151 5.57 -2.00 6.97
CA THR A 151 5.62 -0.99 5.91
C THR A 151 5.98 -1.66 4.60
N ALA A 152 5.04 -1.76 3.66
CA ALA A 152 5.32 -2.21 2.29
C ALA A 152 5.79 -1.04 1.43
N ILE A 153 6.80 -1.29 0.59
CA ILE A 153 7.23 -0.36 -0.46
C ILE A 153 7.20 -1.05 -1.81
N ALA A 154 6.74 -0.35 -2.84
CA ALA A 154 6.83 -0.80 -4.22
C ALA A 154 7.29 0.32 -5.16
N ILE A 155 7.95 -0.09 -6.25
CA ILE A 155 8.24 0.76 -7.40
C ILE A 155 7.34 0.34 -8.54
N ASP A 156 6.55 1.28 -9.05
CA ASP A 156 5.79 1.16 -10.28
C ASP A 156 6.75 1.36 -11.46
N SER A 157 7.17 0.25 -12.08
CA SER A 157 8.09 0.28 -13.22
C SER A 157 7.51 1.03 -14.41
N GLU A 158 6.19 1.04 -14.59
CA GLU A 158 5.53 1.74 -15.70
C GLU A 158 5.58 3.26 -15.52
N LYS A 159 5.66 3.76 -14.27
CA LYS A 159 5.72 5.20 -13.96
C LYS A 159 7.10 5.72 -13.61
N CYS A 160 8.06 4.86 -13.28
CA CYS A 160 9.39 5.32 -12.94
C CYS A 160 10.14 5.76 -14.21
N ASN A 161 10.89 6.87 -14.15
CA ASN A 161 11.75 7.31 -15.25
C ASN A 161 13.26 7.16 -14.92
N ALA A 162 13.57 6.41 -13.86
CA ALA A 162 14.92 6.24 -13.30
C ALA A 162 15.73 7.55 -13.18
N CYS A 163 15.07 8.65 -12.78
CA CYS A 163 15.73 9.95 -12.63
C CYS A 163 16.70 10.05 -11.43
N LYS A 164 16.73 9.02 -10.58
CA LYS A 164 17.61 8.88 -9.41
C LYS A 164 17.46 9.95 -8.32
N ALA A 165 16.48 10.86 -8.42
CA ALA A 165 16.23 11.87 -7.38
C ALA A 165 16.01 11.26 -5.97
N CYS A 166 15.30 10.13 -5.87
CA CYS A 166 15.12 9.41 -4.61
C CYS A 166 16.43 8.83 -4.03
N MET A 167 17.46 8.61 -4.87
CA MET A 167 18.79 8.15 -4.44
C MET A 167 19.65 9.30 -3.86
N GLU A 168 19.25 10.56 -4.02
CA GLU A 168 20.01 11.72 -3.53
C GLU A 168 19.69 12.07 -2.07
N THR A 169 18.70 11.40 -1.48
CA THR A 169 18.28 11.54 -0.07
C THR A 169 19.39 11.14 0.91
N LYS A 170 19.18 11.35 2.22
CA LYS A 170 20.11 10.86 3.26
C LYS A 170 20.26 9.32 3.23
N ASN A 171 19.29 8.60 2.65
CA ASN A 171 19.22 7.14 2.60
C ASN A 171 19.77 6.55 1.29
N LYS A 172 20.91 7.08 0.80
CA LYS A 172 21.51 6.71 -0.51
C LYS A 172 21.81 5.23 -0.69
N ASN A 173 21.95 4.49 0.41
CA ASN A 173 22.35 3.09 0.39
C ASN A 173 21.16 2.12 0.25
N MET A 174 19.93 2.59 0.44
CA MET A 174 18.71 1.79 0.30
C MET A 174 18.30 1.60 -1.16
N ILE A 175 18.63 2.53 -2.04
CA ILE A 175 18.14 2.50 -3.43
C ILE A 175 19.31 2.21 -4.36
N LEU A 176 19.19 1.16 -5.18
CA LEU A 176 20.21 0.75 -6.13
C LEU A 176 19.73 0.97 -7.56
N SER A 177 20.65 1.42 -8.41
CA SER A 177 20.47 1.46 -9.85
C SER A 177 21.00 0.17 -10.44
N VAL A 178 20.20 -0.53 -11.24
CA VAL A 178 20.59 -1.76 -11.92
C VAL A 178 20.26 -1.65 -13.40
N ASP A 179 21.02 -2.36 -14.24
CA ASP A 179 20.72 -2.40 -15.67
C ASP A 179 19.33 -3.00 -15.90
N GLN A 180 18.53 -2.33 -16.72
CA GLN A 180 17.21 -2.82 -17.08
C GLN A 180 17.35 -4.13 -17.85
N ASN A 181 16.65 -5.14 -17.36
CA ASN A 181 16.51 -6.42 -18.05
C ASN A 181 15.14 -7.03 -17.71
N GLN A 182 14.75 -8.05 -18.49
CA GLN A 182 13.45 -8.69 -18.36
C GLN A 182 13.19 -9.24 -16.96
N SER A 183 14.21 -9.81 -16.31
CA SER A 183 14.07 -10.38 -14.96
C SER A 183 13.83 -9.30 -13.91
N THR A 184 14.52 -8.16 -14.01
CA THR A 184 14.30 -7.01 -13.11
C THR A 184 12.89 -6.45 -13.27
N LEU A 185 12.43 -6.27 -14.52
CA LEU A 185 11.07 -5.78 -14.81
C LEU A 185 9.99 -6.72 -14.30
N GLU A 186 10.10 -8.03 -14.57
CA GLU A 186 9.16 -9.04 -14.06
C GLU A 186 9.07 -9.03 -12.54
N ASN A 187 10.20 -8.86 -11.86
CA ASN A 187 10.25 -8.76 -10.40
C ASN A 187 9.54 -7.49 -9.90
N LEU A 188 9.78 -6.34 -10.53
CA LEU A 188 9.11 -5.08 -10.19
C LEU A 188 7.59 -5.15 -10.41
N HIS A 189 7.14 -5.71 -11.53
CA HIS A 189 5.71 -5.91 -11.80
C HIS A 189 5.04 -6.83 -10.77
N LEU A 190 5.67 -7.97 -10.46
CA LEU A 190 5.13 -8.90 -9.48
C LEU A 190 5.02 -8.26 -8.09
N ARG A 191 6.03 -7.48 -7.69
CA ARG A 191 6.00 -6.71 -6.44
C ARG A 191 4.87 -5.68 -6.44
N LYS A 192 4.70 -4.95 -7.54
CA LYS A 192 3.64 -3.96 -7.69
C LYS A 192 2.24 -4.59 -7.63
N GLU A 193 2.06 -5.74 -8.28
CA GLU A 193 0.79 -6.49 -8.25
C GLU A 193 0.40 -6.83 -6.81
N ILE A 194 1.36 -7.32 -6.02
CA ILE A 194 1.12 -7.67 -4.62
C ILE A 194 0.89 -6.43 -3.76
N PHE A 195 1.67 -5.37 -3.99
CA PHE A 195 1.46 -4.10 -3.33
C PHE A 195 0.03 -3.58 -3.55
N ASP A 196 -0.52 -3.69 -4.76
CA ASP A 196 -1.87 -3.24 -5.10
C ASP A 196 -2.97 -4.06 -4.45
N ILE A 197 -2.71 -5.35 -4.27
CA ILE A 197 -3.60 -6.30 -3.61
C ILE A 197 -3.79 -5.98 -2.12
N ILE A 198 -2.72 -5.52 -1.46
CA ILE A 198 -2.72 -5.38 -0.01
C ILE A 198 -3.46 -4.09 0.38
N PRO A 199 -4.45 -4.18 1.30
CA PRO A 199 -5.19 -3.01 1.75
C PRO A 199 -4.33 -2.13 2.67
N ILE A 200 -4.60 -0.83 2.65
CA ILE A 200 -4.09 0.10 3.65
C ILE A 200 -4.88 -0.15 4.95
N THR A 201 -4.20 -0.38 6.06
CA THR A 201 -4.86 -0.80 7.31
C THR A 201 -4.95 0.28 8.37
N ASN A 202 -4.24 1.38 8.21
CA ASN A 202 -4.27 2.47 9.17
C ASN A 202 -5.14 3.65 8.73
N SER A 203 -5.95 4.12 9.68
CA SER A 203 -6.24 5.54 9.79
C SER A 203 -4.94 6.29 10.06
N LEU A 204 -4.59 7.23 9.19
CA LEU A 204 -3.43 8.15 9.22
C LEU A 204 -3.25 8.97 10.52
N LYS A 205 -3.98 8.71 11.61
CA LYS A 205 -3.93 9.53 12.83
C LYS A 205 -2.59 9.46 13.55
N ASP A 206 -1.84 8.37 13.40
CA ASP A 206 -0.54 8.15 14.06
C ASP A 206 0.63 8.03 13.06
N CYS A 207 0.43 8.38 11.79
CA CYS A 207 1.52 8.44 10.81
C CYS A 207 2.28 9.76 11.00
N PRO A 208 3.63 9.75 11.13
CA PRO A 208 4.42 10.97 11.31
C PRO A 208 4.32 11.93 10.12
N ASP A 209 3.98 11.43 8.92
CA ASP A 209 3.65 12.25 7.76
C ASP A 209 2.22 11.96 7.23
N PRO A 210 1.27 12.91 7.37
CA PRO A 210 -0.10 12.74 6.90
C PRO A 210 -0.23 12.73 5.37
N LEU A 211 0.77 13.21 4.63
CA LEU A 211 0.73 13.30 3.16
C LEU A 211 1.10 11.99 2.47
N LEU A 212 1.75 11.08 3.19
CA LEU A 212 2.45 9.92 2.65
C LEU A 212 1.54 8.94 1.87
N ASP A 213 0.33 8.71 2.38
CA ASP A 213 -0.68 7.89 1.70
C ASP A 213 -1.22 8.58 0.44
N THR A 214 -1.31 9.90 0.46
CA THR A 214 -1.81 10.67 -0.69
C THR A 214 -0.73 10.79 -1.76
N LEU A 215 0.54 10.95 -1.37
CA LEU A 215 1.68 10.93 -2.28
C LEU A 215 1.82 9.57 -3.00
N SER A 216 1.57 8.47 -2.27
CA SER A 216 1.63 7.11 -2.80
C SER A 216 0.48 6.78 -3.77
N ASN A 217 -0.68 7.41 -3.60
CA ASN A 217 -1.88 7.13 -4.38
C ASN A 217 -2.25 8.23 -5.39
N SER A 218 -1.56 9.38 -5.38
CA SER A 218 -1.88 10.49 -6.27
C SER A 218 -1.54 10.14 -7.71
N ILE A 219 -2.55 10.21 -8.58
CA ILE A 219 -2.37 10.14 -10.02
C ILE A 219 -1.99 11.54 -10.50
N MET A 220 -0.69 11.80 -10.62
CA MET A 220 -0.20 12.99 -11.29
C MET A 220 -0.05 12.74 -12.80
N SER A 221 -0.20 13.81 -13.58
CA SER A 221 0.01 13.83 -15.02
C SER A 221 1.49 13.61 -15.37
N GLY A 222 2.01 12.39 -15.18
CA GLY A 222 3.30 11.96 -15.70
C GLY A 222 3.23 11.78 -17.22
N GLY A 223 3.57 12.83 -17.97
CA GLY A 223 3.67 12.76 -19.43
C GLY A 223 5.04 12.27 -19.89
N LYS A 224 5.09 11.56 -21.02
CA LYS A 224 6.33 11.19 -21.75
C LYS A 224 7.26 12.37 -22.06
N ASN A 225 6.74 13.60 -21.98
CA ASN A 225 7.45 14.83 -22.33
C ASN A 225 8.10 15.53 -21.13
N LEU A 226 7.97 15.00 -19.91
CA LEU A 226 8.64 15.55 -18.74
C LEU A 226 10.08 15.03 -18.67
N HIS A 227 11.03 15.94 -18.46
CA HIS A 227 12.42 15.56 -18.23
C HIS A 227 12.53 14.70 -16.95
N PRO A 228 13.39 13.66 -16.95
CA PRO A 228 13.70 12.94 -15.72
C PRO A 228 14.14 13.93 -14.63
N GLY A 229 13.52 13.85 -13.45
CA GLY A 229 13.91 14.70 -12.31
C GLY A 229 13.31 16.11 -12.32
N ASN A 230 12.25 16.38 -13.10
CA ASN A 230 11.64 17.70 -13.15
C ASN A 230 11.11 18.14 -11.76
N SER A 231 11.74 19.15 -11.17
CA SER A 231 11.38 19.73 -9.87
C SER A 231 10.01 20.41 -9.87
N GLU A 232 9.53 20.93 -11.00
CA GLU A 232 8.19 21.51 -11.11
C GLU A 232 7.12 20.43 -10.85
N ASN A 233 7.34 19.23 -11.39
CA ASN A 233 6.41 18.12 -11.22
C ASN A 233 6.41 17.61 -9.78
N LEU A 234 7.56 17.67 -9.10
CA LEU A 234 7.65 17.34 -7.68
C LEU A 234 6.81 18.30 -6.82
N ILE A 235 6.94 19.61 -7.05
CA ILE A 235 6.16 20.62 -6.32
C ILE A 235 4.66 20.44 -6.57
N LEU A 236 4.25 20.18 -7.81
CA LEU A 236 2.86 19.92 -8.15
C LEU A 236 2.32 18.64 -7.51
N HIS A 237 3.17 17.60 -7.40
CA HIS A 237 2.83 16.34 -6.75
C HIS A 237 2.57 16.54 -5.26
N GLU A 238 3.47 17.22 -4.54
CA GLU A 238 3.28 17.54 -3.13
C GLU A 238 2.07 18.46 -2.89
N PHE A 239 1.86 19.44 -3.77
CA PHE A 239 0.72 20.34 -3.67
C PHE A 239 -0.60 19.61 -3.85
N ASN A 240 -0.70 18.74 -4.87
CA ASN A 240 -1.91 17.94 -5.09
C ASN A 240 -2.14 16.93 -3.97
N ALA A 241 -1.08 16.29 -3.45
CA ALA A 241 -1.18 15.41 -2.31
C ALA A 241 -1.69 16.15 -1.07
N SER A 242 -1.21 17.37 -0.83
CA SER A 242 -1.68 18.24 0.26
C SER A 242 -3.16 18.59 0.10
N LEU A 243 -3.59 19.03 -1.08
CA LEU A 243 -5.00 19.37 -1.35
C LEU A 243 -5.92 18.16 -1.18
N CYS A 244 -5.55 17.01 -1.74
CA CYS A 244 -6.31 15.78 -1.62
C CYS A 244 -6.40 15.31 -0.16
N HIS A 245 -5.30 15.38 0.60
CA HIS A 245 -5.28 15.08 2.02
C HIS A 245 -6.27 15.96 2.79
N TYR A 246 -6.15 17.29 2.66
CA TYR A 246 -7.05 18.23 3.34
C TYR A 246 -8.51 18.05 2.92
N SER A 247 -8.79 17.80 1.63
CA SER A 247 -10.14 17.56 1.14
C SER A 247 -10.76 16.29 1.75
N ASN A 248 -9.96 15.22 1.87
CA ASN A 248 -10.38 13.97 2.51
C ASN A 248 -10.63 14.16 4.00
N GLN A 249 -9.77 14.92 4.69
CA GLN A 249 -9.92 15.24 6.11
C GLN A 249 -11.19 16.04 6.36
N VAL A 250 -11.41 17.13 5.63
CA VAL A 250 -12.63 17.94 5.73
C VAL A 250 -13.87 17.10 5.43
N SER A 251 -13.82 16.23 4.42
CA SER A 251 -14.92 15.32 4.12
C SER A 251 -15.20 14.33 5.25
N HIS A 252 -14.17 13.84 5.92
CA HIS A 252 -14.30 12.96 7.08
C HIS A 252 -14.89 13.70 8.29
N ASP A 253 -14.41 14.91 8.58
CA ASP A 253 -14.93 15.74 9.67
C ASP A 253 -16.40 16.09 9.46
N ILE A 254 -16.78 16.47 8.24
CA ILE A 254 -18.17 16.73 7.87
C ILE A 254 -19.03 15.47 8.06
N LYS A 255 -18.56 14.31 7.59
CA LYS A 255 -19.29 13.03 7.75
C LYS A 255 -19.50 12.70 9.23
N THR A 256 -18.46 12.85 10.04
CA THR A 256 -18.50 12.55 11.47
C THR A 256 -19.46 13.48 12.19
N MET A 257 -19.38 14.79 11.92
CA MET A 257 -20.29 15.77 12.51
C MET A 257 -21.76 15.54 12.11
N ILE A 258 -22.00 15.11 10.87
CA ILE A 258 -23.35 14.74 10.41
C ILE A 258 -23.83 13.47 11.14
N SER A 259 -22.99 12.44 11.24
CA SER A 259 -23.31 11.20 11.97
C SER A 259 -23.64 11.46 13.44
N ASP A 260 -22.87 12.31 14.12
CA ASP A 260 -23.12 12.69 15.51
C ASP A 260 -24.46 13.41 15.67
N LYS A 261 -24.79 14.33 14.74
CA LYS A 261 -26.09 15.00 14.74
C LYS A 261 -27.25 14.04 14.46
N ILE A 262 -27.07 13.07 13.56
CA ILE A 262 -28.08 12.05 13.29
C ILE A 262 -28.31 11.21 14.55
N ASN A 263 -27.24 10.71 15.19
CA ASN A 263 -27.35 9.91 16.40
C ASN A 263 -28.04 10.68 17.53
N ALA A 264 -27.66 11.95 17.75
CA ALA A 264 -28.31 12.80 18.75
C ALA A 264 -29.81 12.99 18.47
N LEU A 265 -30.18 13.10 17.18
CA LEU A 265 -31.57 13.26 16.76
C LEU A 265 -32.35 11.95 16.90
N GLU A 266 -31.76 10.81 16.57
CA GLU A 266 -32.33 9.48 16.81
C GLU A 266 -32.57 9.22 18.30
N ASP A 267 -31.60 9.57 19.15
CA ASP A 267 -31.73 9.42 20.60
C ASP A 267 -32.81 10.35 21.16
N HIS A 268 -32.89 11.59 20.68
CA HIS A 268 -33.97 12.50 21.03
C HIS A 268 -35.35 11.95 20.60
N ILE A 269 -35.47 11.37 19.41
CA ILE A 269 -36.71 10.75 18.92
C ILE A 269 -37.08 9.54 19.81
N LYS A 270 -36.14 8.65 20.12
CA LYS A 270 -36.36 7.50 21.01
C LYS A 270 -36.84 7.94 22.39
N LEU A 271 -36.21 8.97 22.97
CA LEU A 271 -36.59 9.56 24.26
C LEU A 271 -37.99 10.18 24.21
N SER A 272 -38.33 10.87 23.12
CA SER A 272 -39.65 11.49 22.94
C SER A 272 -40.75 10.44 22.77
N LEU A 273 -40.50 9.39 21.99
CA LEU A 273 -41.46 8.29 21.79
C LEU A 273 -41.69 7.49 23.07
N SER A 274 -40.64 7.17 23.82
CA SER A 274 -40.76 6.46 25.09
C SER A 274 -41.52 7.27 26.14
N LYS A 275 -41.30 8.59 26.20
CA LYS A 275 -42.05 9.49 27.07
C LYS A 275 -43.53 9.59 26.69
N ASN A 276 -43.85 9.73 25.40
CA ASN A 276 -45.22 9.79 24.92
C ASN A 276 -45.98 8.44 25.06
N LEU A 277 -45.27 7.31 25.00
CA LEU A 277 -45.87 5.99 25.27
C LEU A 277 -46.17 5.79 26.76
N LEU A 278 -45.32 6.31 27.66
CA LEU A 278 -45.55 6.29 29.10
C LEU A 278 -46.73 7.19 29.50
N ASP A 279 -46.85 8.38 28.91
CA ASP A 279 -47.92 9.32 29.21
C ASP A 279 -49.30 8.88 28.66
N ASN A 280 -49.35 8.09 27.58
CA ASN A 280 -50.59 7.49 27.06
C ASN A 280 -51.00 6.17 27.76
N SER A 281 -50.21 5.70 28.73
CA SER A 281 -50.47 4.47 29.49
C SER A 281 -51.02 4.71 30.90
N LYS A 282 -51.31 5.97 31.25
CA LYS A 282 -51.99 6.40 32.47
C LYS A 282 -53.39 6.91 32.15
#